data_AF-A0A4U8PZN7-F1
#
_entry.id   AF-A0A4U8PZN7-F1
#
_cell.length_a   1.000
_cell.length_b   1.000
_cell.length_c   1.000
_cell.angle_alpha   90.00
_cell.angle_beta   90.00
_cell.angle_gamma   90.00
#
_symmetry.space_group_name_H-M   'P 1'
#
loop_
_entity.id
_entity.type
_entity.pdbx_description
1 polymer ?
#
loop_
_entity_poly.entity_id
_entity_poly.type
_entity_poly.pdbx_seq_one_letter_code
_entity_poly.pdbx_strand_id
1 'polypeptide(L)'
;MAKTSSNNKRNQKYEVILNDEQITFLKALLSMEETTLTIKKRILILLAIHKSSGKKLTHRQIAESLDVSTSTVHCTIKRFVNLGFDECITIHRNPRQNNHCKIQGDQQARLIQLACSTAPQGHAFWSLQLLRDKAVELKIIEPVAVETLRCALKKMNFDLTKTNTGVFPQNKTQNS
;
A
#
# COMPACT_ATOMS: atom_id res chain seq x y z
N MET A 1 34.00 25.77 4.64
CA MET A 1 32.84 26.57 4.20
C MET A 1 32.32 26.01 2.87
N ALA A 2 31.28 25.18 2.90
CA ALA A 2 30.72 24.60 1.68
C ALA A 2 29.74 25.59 1.03
N LYS A 3 30.11 26.14 -0.14
CA LYS A 3 29.24 26.98 -0.94
C LYS A 3 28.23 26.09 -1.66
N THR A 4 26.98 26.11 -1.20
CA THR A 4 25.86 25.45 -1.89
C THR A 4 25.40 26.35 -3.03
N SER A 5 25.94 26.11 -4.23
CA SER A 5 25.37 26.71 -5.44
C SER A 5 24.08 25.98 -5.80
N SER A 6 23.02 26.76 -6.01
CA SER A 6 21.66 26.36 -6.39
C SER A 6 21.64 25.17 -7.37
N ASN A 7 21.29 23.97 -6.90
CA ASN A 7 21.38 22.74 -7.68
C ASN A 7 19.99 22.33 -8.19
N ASN A 8 19.78 22.44 -9.50
CA ASN A 8 18.62 21.93 -10.22
C ASN A 8 18.58 20.38 -10.07
N LYS A 9 17.85 19.91 -9.04
CA LYS A 9 17.73 18.50 -8.60
C LYS A 9 17.38 17.49 -9.70
N ARG A 10 16.92 17.94 -10.88
CA ARG A 10 16.48 17.09 -11.99
C ARG A 10 17.61 16.60 -12.91
N ASN A 11 18.80 17.22 -12.89
CA ASN A 11 19.87 16.88 -13.83
C ASN A 11 21.18 16.48 -13.13
N GLN A 12 21.07 15.79 -12.00
CA GLN A 12 22.24 15.23 -11.31
C GLN A 12 22.80 14.08 -12.14
N LYS A 13 24.08 14.20 -12.51
CA LYS A 13 24.85 13.11 -13.12
C LYS A 13 25.26 12.16 -12.00
N TYR A 14 24.73 10.96 -12.04
CA TYR A 14 25.06 9.89 -11.10
C TYR A 14 26.03 8.95 -11.82
N GLU A 15 27.20 8.72 -11.23
CA GLU A 15 28.15 7.73 -11.71
C GLU A 15 27.97 6.43 -10.92
N VAL A 16 27.77 5.34 -11.64
CA VAL A 16 27.54 4.01 -11.06
C VAL A 16 28.81 3.20 -11.30
N ILE A 17 29.56 2.95 -10.23
CA ILE A 17 30.72 2.06 -10.25
C ILE A 17 30.28 0.74 -9.62
N LEU A 18 30.32 -0.34 -10.40
CA LEU A 18 29.98 -1.69 -9.98
C LEU A 18 31.28 -2.50 -9.85
N ASN A 19 31.42 -3.24 -8.76
CA ASN A 19 32.54 -4.17 -8.56
C ASN A 19 32.26 -5.52 -9.27
N ASP A 20 33.31 -6.27 -9.59
CA ASP A 20 33.20 -7.57 -10.25
C ASP A 20 32.44 -8.60 -9.40
N GLU A 21 32.61 -8.54 -8.08
CA GLU A 21 31.84 -9.34 -7.11
C GLU A 21 30.34 -9.02 -7.18
N GLN A 22 29.99 -7.72 -7.23
CA GLN A 22 28.61 -7.27 -7.32
C GLN A 22 27.96 -7.72 -8.63
N ILE A 23 28.71 -7.70 -9.74
CA ILE A 23 28.22 -8.17 -11.04
C ILE A 23 27.96 -9.67 -11.02
N THR A 24 28.86 -10.43 -10.40
CA THR A 24 28.70 -11.89 -10.23
C THR A 24 27.46 -12.20 -9.40
N PHE A 25 27.26 -11.47 -8.30
CA PHE A 25 26.06 -11.58 -7.47
C PHE A 25 24.78 -11.23 -8.25
N LEU A 26 24.78 -10.12 -9.01
CA LEU A 26 23.64 -9.69 -9.82
C LEU A 26 23.24 -10.74 -10.88
N LYS A 27 24.22 -11.39 -11.51
CA LYS A 27 23.98 -12.48 -12.47
C LYS A 27 23.41 -13.72 -11.80
N ALA A 28 23.94 -14.10 -10.64
CA ALA A 28 23.40 -15.22 -9.86
C ALA A 28 21.94 -14.95 -9.46
N LEU A 29 21.65 -13.74 -8.98
CA LEU A 29 20.31 -13.34 -8.56
C LEU A 29 19.31 -13.30 -9.72
N LEU A 30 19.75 -12.96 -10.94
CA LEU A 30 18.90 -13.00 -12.13
C LEU A 30 18.48 -14.44 -12.50
N SER A 31 19.33 -15.43 -12.20
CA SER A 31 19.06 -16.85 -12.44
C SER A 31 18.07 -17.45 -11.44
N MET A 32 17.80 -16.78 -10.32
CA MET A 32 16.86 -17.27 -9.32
C MET A 32 15.41 -16.98 -9.74
N GLU A 33 14.55 -17.99 -9.72
CA GLU A 33 13.15 -17.88 -10.14
C GLU A 33 12.30 -17.04 -9.17
N GLU A 34 12.62 -17.04 -7.87
CA GLU A 34 11.85 -16.37 -6.81
C GLU A 34 11.96 -14.83 -6.79
N THR A 35 12.72 -14.24 -7.72
CA THR A 35 12.92 -12.78 -7.74
C THR A 35 11.76 -12.05 -8.40
N THR A 36 11.31 -10.98 -7.75
CA THR A 36 10.24 -10.13 -8.29
C THR A 36 10.67 -9.40 -9.58
N LEU A 37 9.72 -9.14 -10.47
CA LEU A 37 9.98 -8.43 -11.75
C LEU A 37 10.66 -7.06 -11.55
N THR A 38 10.33 -6.35 -10.46
CA THR A 38 10.95 -5.07 -10.14
C THR A 38 12.44 -5.22 -9.86
N ILE A 39 12.84 -6.24 -9.10
CA ILE A 39 14.24 -6.54 -8.82
C ILE A 39 14.96 -6.93 -10.11
N LYS A 40 14.38 -7.82 -10.92
CA LYS A 40 14.94 -8.21 -12.22
C LYS A 40 15.20 -7.00 -13.12
N LYS A 41 14.24 -6.08 -13.25
CA LYS A 41 14.41 -4.85 -14.04
C LYS A 41 15.54 -3.97 -13.52
N ARG A 42 15.67 -3.80 -12.20
CA ARG A 42 16.77 -3.02 -11.61
C ARG A 42 18.13 -3.65 -11.88
N ILE A 43 18.24 -4.97 -11.73
CA ILE A 43 19.45 -5.74 -12.04
C ILE A 43 19.86 -5.53 -13.49
N LEU A 44 18.93 -5.69 -14.43
CA LEU A 44 19.19 -5.51 -15.87
C LEU A 44 19.67 -4.10 -16.20
N ILE A 45 19.09 -3.07 -15.56
CA ILE A 45 19.52 -1.68 -15.71
C ILE A 45 20.97 -1.52 -15.23
N LEU A 46 21.32 -2.05 -14.05
CA LEU A 46 22.69 -1.97 -13.51
C LEU A 46 23.71 -2.69 -14.41
N LEU A 47 23.37 -3.88 -14.91
CA LEU A 47 24.22 -4.63 -15.84
C LEU A 47 24.39 -3.91 -17.19
N ALA A 48 23.34 -3.28 -17.71
CA ALA A 48 23.40 -2.50 -18.94
C ALA A 48 24.33 -1.28 -18.81
N ILE A 49 24.31 -0.61 -17.66
CA ILE A 49 25.20 0.51 -17.35
C ILE A 49 26.65 0.04 -17.29
N HIS A 50 26.93 -1.09 -16.61
CA HIS A 50 28.27 -1.64 -16.54
C HIS A 50 28.81 -2.04 -17.92
N LYS A 51 28.02 -2.76 -18.74
CA LYS A 51 28.39 -3.16 -20.10
C LYS A 51 28.70 -1.96 -21.01
N SER A 52 28.12 -0.81 -20.67
CA SER A 52 28.25 0.44 -21.40
C SER A 52 29.48 1.27 -21.01
N SER A 53 30.28 0.86 -20.01
CA SER A 53 31.46 1.62 -19.55
C SER A 53 32.51 1.92 -20.64
N GLY A 54 32.48 1.22 -21.78
CA GLY A 54 33.30 1.54 -22.98
C GLY A 54 32.64 2.44 -24.05
N LYS A 55 31.30 2.50 -24.11
CA LYS A 55 30.50 3.38 -24.98
C LYS A 55 29.31 3.85 -24.17
N LYS A 56 29.36 5.08 -23.61
CA LYS A 56 28.33 5.64 -22.72
C LYS A 56 26.96 5.67 -23.43
N LEU A 57 26.14 4.66 -23.16
CA LEU A 57 24.76 4.54 -23.58
C LEU A 57 23.99 5.57 -22.79
N THR A 58 23.17 6.33 -23.49
CA THR A 58 22.25 7.26 -22.85
C THR A 58 21.19 6.47 -22.06
N HIS A 59 20.67 7.05 -20.98
CA HIS A 59 19.59 6.42 -20.21
C HIS A 59 18.38 6.08 -21.09
N ARG A 60 18.16 6.84 -22.17
CA ARG A 60 17.13 6.58 -23.17
C ARG A 60 17.36 5.29 -23.95
N GLN A 61 18.59 5.06 -24.40
CA GLN A 61 18.93 3.82 -25.10
C GLN A 61 18.80 2.60 -24.20
N ILE A 62 19.19 2.73 -22.92
CA ILE A 62 19.01 1.66 -21.93
C ILE A 62 17.52 1.38 -21.73
N ALA A 63 16.72 2.43 -21.57
CA ALA A 63 15.26 2.35 -21.45
C ALA A 63 14.61 1.64 -22.65
N GLU A 64 14.99 2.01 -23.88
CA GLU A 64 14.50 1.38 -25.11
C GLU A 64 14.92 -0.08 -25.21
N SER A 65 16.17 -0.43 -24.84
CA SER A 65 16.66 -1.82 -24.92
C SER A 65 16.01 -2.77 -23.91
N LEU A 66 15.56 -2.26 -22.76
CA LEU A 66 15.01 -3.04 -21.65
C LEU A 66 13.48 -2.91 -21.54
N ASP A 67 12.84 -2.17 -22.45
CA ASP A 67 11.43 -1.82 -22.43
C ASP A 67 10.97 -1.27 -21.05
N VAL A 68 11.71 -0.27 -20.57
CA VAL A 68 11.42 0.42 -19.31
C VAL A 68 11.35 1.92 -19.53
N SER A 69 10.64 2.63 -18.66
CA SER A 69 10.63 4.10 -18.73
C SER A 69 11.99 4.68 -18.33
N THR A 70 12.37 5.79 -18.96
CA THR A 70 13.57 6.56 -18.62
C THR A 70 13.62 6.97 -17.15
N SER A 71 12.44 7.26 -16.57
CA SER A 71 12.27 7.51 -15.14
C SER A 71 12.68 6.32 -14.28
N THR A 72 12.38 5.09 -14.70
CA THR A 72 12.78 3.86 -13.97
C THR A 72 14.29 3.71 -13.95
N VAL A 73 14.96 3.96 -15.08
CA VAL A 73 16.43 3.97 -15.18
C VAL A 73 17.01 5.01 -14.23
N HIS A 74 16.52 6.25 -14.28
CA HIS A 74 16.97 7.32 -13.41
C HIS A 74 16.76 7.02 -11.93
N CYS A 75 15.58 6.55 -11.53
CA CYS A 75 15.27 6.21 -10.14
C CYS A 75 16.14 5.06 -9.63
N THR A 76 16.44 4.06 -10.47
CA THR A 76 17.32 2.93 -10.12
C THR A 76 18.75 3.41 -9.87
N ILE A 77 19.30 4.22 -10.78
CA ILE A 77 20.63 4.81 -10.64
C ILE A 77 20.71 5.69 -9.39
N LYS A 78 19.71 6.56 -9.22
CA LYS A 78 19.62 7.44 -8.05
C LYS A 78 19.52 6.64 -6.75
N ARG A 79 18.81 5.52 -6.76
CA ARG A 79 18.69 4.62 -5.59
C ARG A 79 20.03 3.98 -5.25
N PHE A 80 20.74 3.47 -6.25
CA PHE A 80 22.06 2.89 -6.08
C PHE A 80 23.06 3.90 -5.50
N VAL A 81 23.13 5.11 -6.04
CA VAL A 81 24.10 6.12 -5.56
C VAL A 81 23.77 6.64 -4.16
N ASN A 82 22.48 6.86 -3.84
CA ASN A 82 22.11 7.45 -2.55
C ASN A 82 22.00 6.43 -1.41
N LEU A 83 21.55 5.21 -1.70
CA LEU A 83 21.23 4.19 -0.68
C LEU A 83 22.17 2.97 -0.73
N GLY A 84 22.93 2.80 -1.80
CA GLY A 84 23.87 1.67 -1.97
C GLY A 84 23.29 0.48 -2.74
N PHE A 85 24.12 -0.55 -2.88
CA PHE A 85 23.84 -1.76 -3.66
C PHE A 85 22.70 -2.60 -3.06
N ASP A 86 22.80 -2.92 -1.77
CA ASP A 86 21.83 -3.80 -1.09
C ASP A 86 20.42 -3.22 -1.17
N GLU A 87 20.28 -1.94 -0.83
CA GLU A 87 19.04 -1.18 -0.90
C GLU A 87 18.46 -1.09 -2.30
N CYS A 88 19.27 -1.16 -3.35
CA CYS A 88 18.78 -1.19 -4.73
C CYS A 88 18.08 -2.53 -5.05
N ILE A 89 18.61 -3.61 -4.50
CA ILE A 89 18.15 -4.98 -4.74
C ILE A 89 17.01 -5.38 -3.80
N THR A 90 16.90 -4.76 -2.62
CA THR A 90 15.79 -5.03 -1.70
C THR A 90 14.52 -4.25 -2.04
N ILE A 91 13.37 -4.90 -1.83
CA ILE A 91 12.06 -4.26 -1.81
C ILE A 91 11.63 -4.09 -0.36
N HIS A 92 11.66 -2.84 0.09
CA HIS A 92 11.05 -2.44 1.35
C HIS A 92 9.55 -2.27 1.15
N ARG A 93 8.76 -3.25 1.59
CA ARG A 93 7.31 -3.10 1.70
C ARG A 93 7.02 -2.20 2.89
N ASN A 94 6.11 -1.25 2.72
CA ASN A 94 5.72 -0.38 3.82
C ASN A 94 5.02 -1.23 4.90
N PRO A 95 5.53 -1.31 6.14
CA PRO A 95 4.91 -2.12 7.18
C PRO A 95 3.45 -1.69 7.45
N ARG A 96 3.13 -0.40 7.26
CA ARG A 96 1.76 0.12 7.41
C ARG A 96 0.79 -0.30 6.32
N GLN A 97 1.27 -0.74 5.15
CA GLN A 97 0.38 -1.28 4.10
C GLN A 97 -0.22 -2.62 4.51
N ASN A 98 0.44 -3.36 5.41
CA ASN A 98 -0.04 -4.64 5.93
C ASN A 98 -0.83 -4.47 7.23
N ASN A 99 -1.49 -3.32 7.43
CA ASN A 99 -2.41 -3.15 8.55
C ASN A 99 -3.62 -4.06 8.32
N HIS A 100 -3.55 -5.28 8.86
CA HIS A 100 -4.70 -6.16 8.98
C HIS A 100 -5.84 -5.37 9.64
N CYS A 101 -7.02 -5.38 9.01
CA CYS A 101 -8.19 -4.77 9.62
C CYS A 101 -8.46 -5.51 10.93
N LYS A 102 -8.67 -4.77 12.04
CA LYS A 102 -8.97 -5.36 13.35
C LYS A 102 -10.24 -6.23 13.34
N ILE A 103 -11.09 -6.06 12.33
CA ILE A 103 -12.31 -6.83 12.13
C ILE A 103 -12.10 -7.71 10.89
N GLN A 104 -12.00 -9.02 11.09
CA GLN A 104 -11.78 -10.02 10.04
C GLN A 104 -13.08 -10.37 9.30
N GLY A 105 -13.00 -11.05 8.15
CA GLY A 105 -14.14 -11.36 7.29
C GLY A 105 -15.34 -12.01 8.00
N ASP A 106 -15.10 -13.02 8.85
CA ASP A 106 -16.18 -13.71 9.57
C ASP A 106 -16.87 -12.80 10.60
N GLN A 107 -16.08 -12.00 11.31
CA GLN A 107 -16.59 -11.01 12.26
C GLN A 107 -17.41 -9.95 11.55
N GLN A 108 -16.95 -9.52 10.37
CA GLN A 108 -17.64 -8.56 9.55
C GLN A 108 -19.00 -9.09 9.03
N ALA A 109 -19.07 -10.36 8.59
CA ALA A 109 -20.31 -10.99 8.15
C ALA A 109 -21.35 -11.07 9.28
N ARG A 110 -20.91 -11.50 10.47
CA ARG A 110 -21.75 -11.52 11.68
C ARG A 110 -22.20 -10.12 12.09
N LEU A 111 -21.35 -9.11 11.86
CA LEU A 111 -21.70 -7.72 12.13
C LEU A 111 -22.80 -7.19 11.20
N ILE A 112 -22.73 -7.53 9.90
CA ILE A 112 -23.81 -7.20 8.96
C ILE A 112 -25.10 -7.90 9.37
N GLN A 113 -25.04 -9.19 9.71
CA GLN A 113 -26.21 -9.93 10.17
C GLN A 113 -26.87 -9.27 11.39
N LEU A 114 -26.06 -8.83 12.37
CA LEU A 114 -26.56 -8.09 13.53
C LEU A 114 -27.18 -6.75 13.11
N ALA A 115 -26.54 -6.00 12.21
CA ALA A 115 -27.04 -4.71 11.75
C ALA A 115 -28.34 -4.81 10.91
N CYS A 116 -28.56 -5.93 10.23
CA CYS A 116 -29.80 -6.21 9.49
C CYS A 116 -30.95 -6.73 10.38
N SER A 117 -30.68 -7.02 11.66
CA SER A 117 -31.71 -7.45 12.62
C SER A 117 -32.50 -6.27 13.20
N THR A 118 -33.60 -6.55 13.92
CA THR A 118 -34.39 -5.51 14.59
C THR A 118 -33.57 -4.80 15.66
N ALA A 119 -33.65 -3.47 15.69
CA ALA A 119 -32.98 -2.66 16.70
C ALA A 119 -33.48 -3.01 18.12
N PRO A 120 -32.62 -2.96 19.15
CA PRO A 120 -33.00 -3.28 20.52
C PRO A 120 -33.95 -2.23 21.10
N GLN A 121 -34.69 -2.62 22.14
CA GLN A 121 -35.75 -1.83 22.75
C GLN A 121 -35.27 -0.41 23.12
N GLY A 122 -36.06 0.60 22.77
CA GLY A 122 -35.75 2.01 23.03
C GLY A 122 -35.00 2.72 21.89
N HIS A 123 -34.63 2.01 20.81
CA HIS A 123 -34.01 2.59 19.62
C HIS A 123 -34.81 2.29 18.35
N ALA A 124 -35.00 3.30 17.50
CA ALA A 124 -35.67 3.13 16.22
C ALA A 124 -34.78 2.42 15.18
N PHE A 125 -33.45 2.58 15.26
CA PHE A 125 -32.48 2.04 14.30
C PHE A 125 -31.14 1.73 14.98
N TRP A 126 -30.31 0.92 14.31
CA TRP A 126 -28.93 0.66 14.73
C TRP A 126 -28.05 1.90 14.53
N SER A 127 -27.62 2.53 15.61
CA SER A 127 -26.50 3.48 15.57
C SER A 127 -25.17 2.74 15.58
N LEU A 128 -24.10 3.36 15.05
CA LEU A 128 -22.76 2.77 15.04
C LEU A 128 -22.24 2.46 16.46
N GLN A 129 -22.57 3.31 17.44
CA GLN A 129 -22.22 3.08 18.85
C GLN A 129 -22.95 1.87 19.42
N LEU A 130 -24.27 1.80 19.21
CA LEU A 130 -25.11 0.71 19.68
C LEU A 130 -24.70 -0.64 19.06
N LEU A 131 -24.42 -0.63 17.76
CA LEU A 131 -23.97 -1.82 17.03
C LEU A 131 -22.61 -2.30 17.53
N ARG A 132 -21.66 -1.37 17.79
CA ARG A 132 -20.37 -1.71 18.40
C ARG A 132 -20.58 -2.36 19.76
N ASP A 133 -21.34 -1.72 20.64
CA ASP A 133 -21.47 -2.13 22.03
C ASP A 133 -22.15 -3.52 22.10
N LYS A 134 -23.17 -3.75 21.27
CA LYS A 134 -23.78 -5.09 21.13
C LYS A 134 -22.86 -6.12 20.49
N ALA A 135 -22.07 -5.76 19.49
CA ALA A 135 -21.12 -6.69 18.88
C ALA A 135 -20.00 -7.10 19.85
N VAL A 136 -19.59 -6.20 20.75
CA VAL A 136 -18.63 -6.51 21.84
C VAL A 136 -19.28 -7.38 22.91
N GLU A 137 -20.52 -7.08 23.32
CA GLU A 137 -21.30 -7.88 24.28
C GLU A 137 -21.46 -9.33 23.81
N LEU A 138 -21.78 -9.52 22.52
CA LEU A 138 -21.91 -10.83 21.88
C LEU A 138 -20.57 -11.49 21.52
N LYS A 139 -19.43 -10.88 21.91
CA LYS A 139 -18.07 -11.36 21.62
C LYS A 139 -17.79 -11.61 20.13
N ILE A 140 -18.45 -10.85 19.26
CA ILE A 140 -18.26 -10.91 17.79
C ILE A 140 -16.97 -10.17 17.42
N ILE A 141 -16.71 -9.02 18.05
CA ILE A 141 -15.53 -8.19 17.85
C ILE A 141 -14.88 -7.85 19.19
N GLU A 142 -13.57 -7.60 19.16
CA GLU A 142 -12.87 -7.01 20.31
C GLU A 142 -13.32 -5.55 20.54
N PRO A 143 -13.13 -5.00 21.76
CA PRO A 143 -13.37 -3.59 22.03
C PRO A 143 -12.54 -2.70 21.09
N VAL A 144 -13.22 -2.06 20.13
CA VAL A 144 -12.60 -1.18 19.13
C VAL A 144 -13.23 0.21 19.15
N ALA A 145 -12.52 1.19 18.59
CA ALA A 145 -13.12 2.50 18.35
C ALA A 145 -14.28 2.39 17.35
N VAL A 146 -15.34 3.19 17.54
CA VAL A 146 -16.50 3.25 16.62
C VAL A 146 -16.06 3.49 15.17
N GLU A 147 -15.01 4.27 14.99
CA GLU A 147 -14.45 4.57 13.66
C GLU A 147 -13.86 3.34 12.95
N THR A 148 -13.35 2.36 13.71
CA THR A 148 -12.89 1.09 13.16
C THR A 148 -14.07 0.28 12.61
N LEU A 149 -15.19 0.27 13.34
CA LEU A 149 -16.44 -0.37 12.91
C LEU A 149 -16.97 0.29 11.63
N ARG A 150 -17.04 1.62 11.61
CA ARG A 150 -17.50 2.40 10.45
C ARG A 150 -16.65 2.10 9.21
N CYS A 151 -15.32 2.06 9.35
CA CYS A 151 -14.43 1.73 8.26
C CYS A 151 -14.62 0.28 7.76
N ALA A 152 -14.87 -0.67 8.66
CA ALA A 152 -15.13 -2.06 8.29
C ALA A 152 -16.46 -2.19 7.52
N LEU A 153 -17.54 -1.58 8.02
CA LEU A 153 -18.84 -1.56 7.35
C LEU A 153 -18.77 -0.90 5.97
N LYS A 154 -18.06 0.23 5.85
CA LYS A 154 -17.86 0.93 4.58
C LYS A 154 -17.13 0.06 3.55
N LYS A 155 -16.13 -0.74 3.97
CA LYS A 155 -15.42 -1.67 3.06
C LYS A 155 -16.35 -2.74 2.47
N MET A 156 -17.45 -3.04 3.15
CA MET A 156 -18.47 -3.98 2.70
C MET A 156 -19.65 -3.31 1.99
N ASN A 157 -19.51 -2.02 1.66
CA ASN A 157 -20.57 -1.18 1.08
C ASN A 157 -21.83 -1.06 1.96
N PHE A 158 -21.71 -1.30 3.27
CA PHE A 158 -22.82 -1.16 4.22
C PHE A 158 -22.74 0.20 4.92
N ASP A 159 -23.75 1.05 4.72
CA ASP A 159 -23.84 2.36 5.35
C ASP A 159 -25.11 2.45 6.19
N LEU A 160 -24.95 2.52 7.52
CA LEU A 160 -26.06 2.73 8.47
C LEU A 160 -26.58 4.18 8.47
N THR A 161 -25.82 5.10 7.90
CA THR A 161 -26.14 6.54 7.87
C THR A 161 -26.85 6.95 6.59
N LYS A 162 -27.08 6.04 5.64
CA LYS A 162 -27.95 6.32 4.50
C LYS A 162 -29.37 6.38 5.03
N THR A 163 -29.94 7.57 5.09
CA THR A 163 -31.38 7.74 5.25
C THR A 163 -32.04 6.93 4.13
N ASN A 164 -32.77 5.87 4.47
CA ASN A 164 -33.76 5.33 3.55
C ASN A 164 -34.73 6.49 3.29
N THR A 165 -34.72 7.05 2.08
CA THR A 165 -35.70 8.03 1.60
C THR A 165 -37.03 7.32 1.36
N GLY A 166 -37.54 6.63 2.37
CA GLY A 166 -38.81 5.95 2.42
C GLY A 166 -39.52 6.43 3.68
N VAL A 167 -40.68 7.05 3.48
CA VAL A 167 -41.53 7.63 4.52
C VAL A 167 -41.77 6.60 5.63
N PHE A 168 -41.20 6.83 6.82
CA PHE A 168 -41.52 6.07 8.02
C PHE A 168 -42.71 6.75 8.71
N PRO A 169 -43.85 6.06 8.95
CA PRO A 169 -44.95 6.62 9.73
C PRO A 169 -44.48 6.86 11.17
N GLN A 170 -44.73 8.05 11.71
CA GLN A 170 -44.53 8.32 13.13
C GLN A 170 -45.56 7.51 13.94
N ASN A 171 -45.09 6.58 14.77
CA ASN A 171 -45.95 5.95 15.77
C ASN A 171 -46.31 6.98 16.85
N LYS A 172 -47.58 7.35 16.93
CA LYS A 172 -48.15 8.06 18.08
C LYS A 172 -48.13 7.13 19.28
N THR A 173 -47.29 7.42 20.26
CA THR A 173 -47.38 6.82 21.59
C THR A 173 -48.65 7.34 22.27
N GLN A 174 -49.60 6.46 22.60
CA GLN A 174 -50.68 6.79 23.53
C GLN A 174 -50.13 6.66 24.96
N ASN A 175 -50.07 7.77 25.68
CA ASN A 175 -49.86 7.76 27.13
C ASN A 175 -51.18 7.35 27.80
N SER A 176 -51.09 6.42 28.76
CA SER A 176 -52.11 6.19 29.79
C SER A 176 -51.57 6.67 31.13
#